data_AF-A0A554KZG9-F1
#
_entry.id   AF-A0A554KZG9-F1
#
_cell.length_a   1.000
_cell.length_b   1.000
_cell.length_c   1.000
_cell.angle_alpha   90.00
_cell.angle_beta   90.00
_cell.angle_gamma   90.00
#
_symmetry.space_group_name_H-M   'P 1'
#
loop_
_entity.id
_entity.type
_entity.pdbx_description
1 polymer ?
#
loop_
_entity_poly.entity_id
_entity_poly.type
_entity_poly.pdbx_seq_one_letter_code
_entity_poly.pdbx_strand_id
1 'polypeptide(L)'
;MNNSVIRNNRGVIHLALPVILLLIAAVVALIFFGVIKNPLKNLKLGQAGPKVDLKKEYKNPFKQETQYVNPFETYKNPFTVAK
;
A
#
# COMPACT_ATOMS: atom_id res chain seq x y z
N MET A 1 2.29 -3.48 -44.91
CA MET A 1 3.50 -3.27 -44.08
C MET A 1 3.73 -4.49 -43.19
N ASN A 2 4.91 -5.10 -43.33
CA ASN A 2 5.70 -5.80 -42.30
C ASN A 2 5.22 -7.13 -41.68
N ASN A 3 5.00 -8.18 -42.49
CA ASN A 3 4.99 -9.57 -41.99
C ASN A 3 6.37 -10.29 -42.11
N SER A 4 7.39 -9.61 -42.62
CA SER A 4 8.75 -10.17 -42.79
C SER A 4 9.62 -10.11 -41.53
N VAL A 5 9.30 -9.23 -40.57
CA VAL A 5 10.08 -9.03 -39.35
C VAL A 5 9.97 -10.26 -38.42
N ILE A 6 8.80 -10.88 -38.34
CA ILE A 6 8.52 -11.93 -37.33
C ILE A 6 9.28 -13.25 -37.59
N ARG A 7 9.65 -13.57 -38.84
CA ARG A 7 10.36 -14.83 -39.16
C ARG A 7 11.84 -14.82 -38.77
N ASN A 8 12.53 -13.69 -38.92
CA ASN A 8 13.95 -13.57 -38.55
C ASN A 8 14.16 -13.30 -37.04
N ASN A 9 13.07 -13.00 -36.32
CA ASN A 9 13.13 -12.67 -34.89
C ASN A 9 13.39 -13.87 -33.98
N ARG A 10 13.08 -15.11 -34.40
CA ARG A 10 13.23 -16.28 -33.51
C ARG A 10 14.70 -16.51 -33.13
N GLY A 11 15.62 -16.44 -34.09
CA GLY A 11 17.06 -16.57 -33.83
C GLY A 11 17.61 -15.43 -32.97
N VAL A 12 17.14 -14.20 -33.21
CA VAL A 12 17.54 -13.02 -32.43
C VAL A 12 17.04 -13.12 -30.99
N ILE A 13 15.82 -13.62 -30.75
CA ILE A 13 15.28 -13.83 -29.41
C ILE A 13 16.11 -14.88 -28.65
N HIS A 14 16.48 -15.99 -29.30
CA HIS A 14 17.31 -17.02 -28.68
C HIS A 14 18.72 -16.54 -28.33
N LEU A 15 19.23 -15.52 -29.04
CA LEU A 15 20.51 -14.89 -28.71
C LEU A 15 20.38 -13.77 -27.67
N ALA A 16 19.34 -12.95 -27.77
CA ALA A 16 19.11 -11.80 -26.89
C ALA A 16 18.67 -12.22 -25.49
N LEU A 17 17.83 -13.25 -25.37
CA LEU A 17 17.31 -13.74 -24.10
C LEU A 17 18.42 -14.18 -23.12
N PRO A 18 19.39 -15.04 -23.48
CA PRO A 18 20.46 -15.42 -22.56
C PRO A 18 21.35 -14.24 -22.20
N VAL A 19 21.61 -13.32 -23.13
CA VAL A 19 22.40 -12.11 -22.86
C VAL A 19 21.70 -11.21 -21.83
N ILE A 20 20.39 -10.99 -21.99
CA ILE A 20 19.60 -10.20 -21.03
C ILE A 20 19.59 -10.88 -19.66
N LEU A 21 19.39 -12.20 -19.60
CA LEU A 21 19.43 -12.95 -18.35
C LEU A 21 20.79 -12.84 -17.64
N LEU A 22 21.88 -12.90 -18.40
CA LEU A 22 23.24 -12.78 -17.88
C LEU A 22 23.49 -11.38 -17.32
N LEU A 23 23.02 -10.33 -17.99
CA LEU A 23 23.08 -8.95 -17.49
C LEU A 23 22.28 -8.78 -16.20
N ILE A 24 21.07 -9.32 -16.12
CA ILE A 24 20.25 -9.28 -14.89
C ILE A 24 20.97 -10.01 -13.75
N ALA A 25 21.52 -11.20 -14.00
CA ALA A 25 22.25 -11.97 -13.00
C ALA A 25 23.49 -11.22 -12.49
N ALA A 26 24.23 -10.54 -13.38
CA ALA A 26 25.39 -9.74 -12.98
C ALA A 26 25.00 -8.57 -12.05
N VAL A 27 23.92 -7.87 -12.35
CA VAL A 27 23.40 -6.79 -11.49
C VAL A 27 22.96 -7.33 -10.13
N VAL A 28 22.27 -8.47 -10.09
CA VAL A 28 21.86 -9.12 -8.83
C VAL A 28 23.08 -9.52 -7.99
N ALA A 29 24.11 -10.09 -8.62
CA ALA A 29 25.35 -10.46 -7.93
C ALA A 29 26.04 -9.23 -7.32
N LEU A 30 26.14 -8.12 -8.06
CA LEU A 30 26.72 -6.86 -7.55
C LEU A 30 25.94 -6.30 -6.35
N ILE A 31 24.62 -6.46 -6.34
CA ILE A 31 23.78 -6.09 -5.19
C ILE A 31 24.03 -7.03 -4.00
N PHE A 32 24.14 -8.34 -4.23
CA PHE A 32 24.37 -9.34 -3.17
C PHE A 32 25.73 -9.18 -2.49
N PHE A 33 26.79 -8.92 -3.27
CA PHE A 33 28.12 -8.63 -2.74
C PHE A 33 28.26 -7.21 -2.15
N GLY A 34 27.20 -6.39 -2.19
CA GLY A 34 27.18 -5.06 -1.58
C GLY A 34 27.96 -3.99 -2.34
N VAL A 35 28.39 -4.26 -3.58
CA VAL A 35 29.09 -3.28 -4.44
C VAL A 35 28.15 -2.13 -4.83
N ILE A 36 26.85 -2.43 -5.01
CA ILE A 36 25.82 -1.45 -5.37
C ILE A 36 24.66 -1.54 -4.38
N LYS A 37 24.13 -0.39 -3.96
CA LYS A 37 22.93 -0.32 -3.09
C LYS A 37 21.72 -0.86 -3.84
N ASN A 38 20.97 -1.78 -3.23
CA ASN A 38 19.76 -2.35 -3.83
C ASN A 38 18.71 -1.25 -4.13
N PRO A 39 18.45 -0.90 -5.41
CA PRO A 39 17.50 0.15 -5.76
C PRO A 39 16.05 -0.27 -5.51
N LEU A 40 15.78 -1.57 -5.39
CA LEU A 40 14.44 -2.11 -5.16
C LEU A 40 14.04 -2.14 -3.67
N LYS A 41 14.96 -1.80 -2.75
CA LYS A 41 14.69 -1.85 -1.30
C LYS A 41 13.54 -0.94 -0.87
N ASN A 42 13.34 0.17 -1.57
CA ASN A 42 12.27 1.14 -1.28
C ASN A 42 11.05 0.98 -2.20
N LEU A 43 11.08 0.01 -3.11
CA LEU A 43 10.00 -0.22 -4.04
C LEU A 43 8.91 -1.00 -3.29
N LYS A 44 7.82 -0.30 -2.95
CA LYS A 44 6.64 -0.90 -2.31
C LYS A 44 5.88 -1.73 -3.35
N LEU A 45 6.41 -2.90 -3.73
CA LEU A 45 5.67 -3.89 -4.52
C LEU A 45 4.59 -4.49 -3.64
N GLY A 46 3.38 -3.96 -3.77
CA GLY A 46 2.23 -4.36 -2.98
C GLY A 46 1.84 -3.30 -1.96
N GLN A 47 0.91 -2.43 -2.35
CA GLN A 47 0.08 -1.74 -1.38
C GLN A 47 -0.70 -2.83 -0.63
N ALA A 48 -0.33 -3.10 0.62
CA ALA A 48 -1.21 -3.84 1.52
C ALA A 48 -2.54 -3.09 1.54
N GLY A 49 -3.61 -3.75 1.09
CA GLY A 49 -4.97 -3.20 1.10
C GLY A 49 -5.34 -2.72 2.52
N PRO A 50 -6.35 -1.85 2.64
CA PRO A 50 -6.72 -1.25 3.92
C PRO A 50 -6.95 -2.36 4.96
N LYS A 51 -6.06 -2.42 5.97
CA LYS A 51 -6.28 -3.24 7.15
C LYS A 51 -7.38 -2.57 7.97
N VAL A 52 -8.60 -3.05 7.82
CA VAL A 52 -9.70 -2.68 8.69
C VAL A 52 -9.58 -3.53 9.96
N ASP A 53 -8.90 -3.00 10.97
CA ASP A 53 -8.96 -3.57 12.31
C ASP A 53 -10.30 -3.18 12.95
N LEU A 54 -11.23 -4.12 12.99
CA LEU A 54 -12.45 -3.99 13.78
C LEU A 54 -12.03 -3.96 15.25
N LYS A 55 -12.03 -2.78 15.87
CA LYS A 55 -11.77 -2.61 17.31
C LYS A 55 -12.83 -3.40 18.08
N LYS A 56 -12.48 -4.63 18.51
CA LYS A 56 -13.33 -5.50 19.35
C LYS A 56 -13.34 -5.05 20.82
N GLU A 57 -13.24 -3.75 21.09
CA GLU A 57 -13.37 -3.25 22.46
C GLU A 57 -14.86 -3.14 22.78
N TYR A 58 -15.37 -4.14 23.52
CA TYR A 58 -16.68 -4.05 24.13
C TYR A 58 -16.65 -2.99 25.24
N LYS A 59 -17.18 -1.79 24.97
CA LYS A 59 -17.45 -0.80 26.00
C LYS A 59 -18.80 -1.12 26.63
N ASN A 60 -18.79 -1.46 27.92
CA ASN A 60 -19.99 -1.77 28.69
C ASN A 60 -20.92 -0.53 28.75
N PRO A 61 -22.11 -0.57 28.13
CA PRO A 61 -23.01 0.59 28.03
C PRO A 61 -23.68 0.99 29.36
N PHE A 62 -23.49 0.21 30.42
CA PHE A 62 -24.00 0.49 31.76
C PHE A 62 -23.01 1.30 32.62
N LYS A 63 -21.83 1.63 32.07
CA LYS A 63 -20.91 2.56 32.74
C LYS A 63 -21.33 4.00 32.44
N GLN A 64 -21.44 4.81 33.48
CA GLN A 64 -21.87 6.22 33.43
C GLN A 64 -21.07 7.05 32.40
N GLU A 65 -19.78 6.74 32.22
CA GLU A 65 -18.86 7.37 31.26
C GLU A 65 -19.10 6.99 29.78
N THR A 66 -19.88 5.94 29.52
CA THR A 66 -20.24 5.46 28.18
C THR A 66 -21.69 5.73 27.81
N GLN A 67 -22.47 6.23 28.77
CA GLN A 67 -23.88 6.51 28.59
C GLN A 67 -24.03 7.79 27.75
N TYR A 68 -24.88 7.73 26.72
CA TYR A 68 -25.23 8.90 25.92
C TYR A 68 -25.94 9.92 26.82
N VAL A 69 -25.19 10.94 27.25
CA VAL A 69 -25.77 12.17 27.78
C VAL A 69 -26.22 13.00 26.60
N ASN A 70 -27.49 13.40 26.62
CA ASN A 70 -28.08 14.21 25.58
C ASN A 70 -27.31 15.55 25.48
N PRO A 71 -26.68 15.89 24.33
CA PRO A 71 -25.90 17.12 24.19
C PRO A 71 -26.75 18.39 24.31
N PHE A 72 -28.08 18.27 24.34
CA PHE A 72 -29.01 19.37 24.53
C PHE A 72 -29.35 19.65 26.01
N GLU A 73 -28.80 18.91 26.99
CA GLU A 73 -28.98 19.26 28.40
C GLU A 73 -28.38 20.64 28.75
N THR A 74 -27.37 21.09 28.02
CA THR A 74 -26.84 22.46 28.16
C THR A 74 -27.54 23.48 27.25
N TYR A 75 -28.78 23.22 26.80
CA TYR A 75 -29.57 24.27 26.18
C TYR A 75 -30.06 25.23 27.27
N LYS A 76 -29.28 26.29 27.54
CA LYS A 76 -29.78 27.46 28.28
C LYS A 76 -30.89 28.10 27.46
N ASN A 77 -32.13 27.91 27.88
CA ASN A 77 -33.28 28.58 27.30
C ASN A 77 -33.07 30.11 27.32
N PRO A 78 -32.98 30.79 26.16
CA PRO A 78 -32.73 32.22 26.10
C PRO A 78 -33.95 33.07 26.51
N PHE A 79 -35.09 32.45 26.84
CA PHE A 79 -36.34 33.12 27.21
C PHE A 79 -36.73 32.94 28.69
N THR A 80 -35.83 32.51 29.58
CA THR A 80 -36.10 32.66 31.02
C THR A 80 -36.06 34.14 31.37
N VAL A 81 -37.24 34.73 31.35
CA VAL A 81 -37.55 36.13 31.61
C VAL A 81 -36.86 36.56 32.90
N ALA A 82 -35.89 37.49 32.79
CA ALA A 82 -35.42 38.24 33.93
C ALA A 82 -36.63 39.01 34.48
N LYS A 83 -37.10 38.61 35.66
CA LYS A 83 -38.14 39.30 36.42
C LYS A 83 -37.48 40.28 37.38
#